data_AF-A0A8C3XPA1-F1
#
_entry.id   AF-A0A8C3XPA1-F1
#
_cell.length_a   1.000
_cell.length_b   1.000
_cell.length_c   1.000
_cell.angle_alpha   90.00
_cell.angle_beta   90.00
_cell.angle_gamma   90.00
#
_symmetry.space_group_name_H-M   'P 1'
#
loop_
_entity.id
_entity.type
_entity.pdbx_description
1 polymer ?
#
loop_
_entity_poly.entity_id
_entity_poly.type
_entity_poly.pdbx_seq_one_letter_code
_entity_poly.pdbx_strand_id
1 'polypeptide(L)'
;LPLAYYTHHFSRRFLPKRPPLRRITSISTFYLLDYRTRQAELGLDYGPPQAQLSDAKFVFQDGKWQGESGLSHRPPLLKLFSSHDWEQSCKVMKKENKALLEENNYLKLQLELLMDMLTETTARLHIKLGFKNILELRITFN
;
A
#
# COMPACT_ATOMS: atom_id res chain seq x y z
N LEU A 1 7.94 39.92 0.34
CA LEU A 1 7.01 39.15 -0.51
C LEU A 1 7.75 38.69 -1.76
N PRO A 2 8.08 37.39 -1.88
CA PRO A 2 8.01 36.75 -3.18
C PRO A 2 7.44 35.32 -3.07
N LEU A 3 6.16 35.17 -3.41
CA LEU A 3 5.45 33.90 -3.52
C LEU A 3 4.84 33.85 -4.92
N ALA A 4 5.62 33.44 -5.92
CA ALA A 4 5.10 33.21 -7.27
C ALA A 4 5.97 32.28 -8.13
N TYR A 5 6.64 31.29 -7.53
CA TYR A 5 7.48 30.35 -8.29
C TYR A 5 6.86 28.95 -8.49
N TYR A 6 5.61 28.74 -8.09
CA TYR A 6 4.95 27.41 -8.15
C TYR A 6 3.64 27.35 -8.93
N THR A 7 3.38 28.28 -9.83
CA THR A 7 2.22 28.17 -10.72
C THR A 7 2.73 27.99 -12.13
N HIS A 8 2.91 26.76 -12.63
CA HIS A 8 2.75 26.35 -14.05
C HIS A 8 3.26 24.93 -14.35
N HIS A 9 2.81 23.89 -13.62
CA HIS A 9 3.21 22.50 -13.95
C HIS A 9 2.05 21.49 -14.12
N PHE A 10 0.81 21.95 -14.28
CA PHE A 10 -0.35 21.04 -14.44
C PHE A 10 -0.92 20.89 -15.85
N SER A 11 -0.30 21.45 -16.90
CA SER A 11 -0.79 21.34 -18.29
C SER A 11 0.16 20.64 -19.28
N ARG A 12 0.98 19.68 -18.85
CA ARG A 12 1.72 18.81 -19.78
C ARG A 12 0.96 17.51 -20.01
N ARG A 13 0.58 17.24 -21.27
CA ARG A 13 0.00 15.96 -21.70
C ARG A 13 0.92 14.82 -21.30
N PHE A 14 0.38 13.86 -20.54
CA PHE A 14 1.09 12.65 -20.13
C PHE A 14 1.52 11.88 -21.39
N LEU A 15 2.83 11.91 -21.66
CA LEU A 15 3.48 11.20 -22.75
C LEU A 15 4.35 10.11 -22.12
N PRO A 16 3.77 8.94 -21.77
CA PRO A 16 4.55 7.86 -21.20
C PRO A 16 5.60 7.44 -22.22
N LYS A 17 6.88 7.53 -21.85
CA LYS A 17 7.98 6.99 -22.65
C LYS A 17 7.79 5.48 -22.78
N ARG A 18 8.11 4.92 -23.94
CA ARG A 18 8.06 3.45 -24.11
C ARG A 18 8.96 2.81 -23.05
N PRO A 19 8.46 1.82 -22.29
CA PRO A 19 9.30 1.10 -21.36
C PRO A 19 10.49 0.48 -22.11
N PRO A 20 11.70 0.53 -21.54
CA PRO A 20 12.89 0.01 -22.20
C PRO A 20 12.71 -1.50 -22.50
N LEU A 21 13.34 -1.96 -23.58
CA LEU A 21 13.29 -3.38 -23.94
C LEU A 21 13.89 -4.21 -22.80
N ARG A 22 13.15 -5.23 -22.36
CA ARG A 22 13.58 -6.14 -21.31
C ARG A 22 14.90 -6.81 -21.74
N ARG A 23 15.99 -6.53 -21.02
CA ARG A 23 17.35 -7.10 -21.26
C ARG A 23 17.52 -8.53 -20.76
N ILE A 24 16.54 -9.03 -20.00
CA ILE A 24 16.55 -10.35 -19.39
C ILE A 24 15.87 -11.34 -20.32
N THR A 25 16.52 -12.46 -20.57
CA THR A 25 15.97 -13.63 -21.24
C THR A 25 14.77 -14.15 -20.44
N SER A 26 13.64 -14.36 -21.12
CA SER A 26 12.49 -15.04 -20.52
C SER A 26 12.84 -16.48 -20.16
N ILE A 27 12.23 -17.01 -19.08
CA ILE A 27 12.36 -18.42 -18.68
C ILE A 27 12.11 -19.39 -19.86
N SER A 28 11.24 -19.00 -20.79
CA SER A 28 10.93 -19.76 -21.99
C SER A 28 12.08 -19.90 -22.98
N THR A 29 13.22 -19.20 -22.82
CA THR A 29 14.33 -19.21 -23.79
C THR A 29 15.56 -19.98 -23.27
N PHE A 30 15.48 -20.61 -22.09
CA PHE A 30 16.59 -21.35 -21.47
C PHE A 30 17.06 -22.60 -22.23
N TYR A 31 16.37 -23.00 -23.30
CA TYR A 31 16.85 -24.05 -24.20
C TYR A 31 17.86 -23.61 -25.25
N LEU A 32 18.07 -22.30 -25.40
CA LEU A 32 19.13 -21.77 -26.25
C LEU A 32 20.47 -21.64 -25.52
N LEU A 33 20.49 -21.81 -24.19
CA LEU A 33 21.72 -21.77 -23.40
C LEU A 33 22.43 -23.12 -23.39
N ASP A 34 23.76 -23.08 -23.23
CA ASP A 34 24.58 -24.27 -23.04
C ASP A 34 24.08 -25.12 -21.87
N TYR A 35 24.20 -26.44 -22.00
CA TYR A 35 23.76 -27.42 -20.99
C TYR A 35 24.26 -27.07 -19.58
N ARG A 36 25.53 -26.67 -19.46
CA ARG A 36 26.17 -26.35 -18.19
C ARG A 36 25.54 -25.11 -17.53
N THR A 37 25.23 -24.08 -18.32
CA THR A 37 24.58 -22.85 -17.83
C THR A 37 23.16 -23.13 -17.38
N ARG A 38 22.43 -23.94 -18.17
CA ARG A 38 21.08 -24.39 -17.80
C ARG A 38 21.08 -25.17 -16.48
N GLN A 39 22.03 -26.08 -16.28
CA GLN A 39 22.14 -26.85 -15.02
C GLN A 39 22.52 -25.97 -13.84
N ALA A 40 23.34 -24.93 -14.03
CA ALA A 40 23.69 -24.01 -12.95
C ALA A 40 22.50 -23.13 -12.50
N GLU A 41 21.61 -22.75 -13.42
CA GLU A 41 20.49 -21.84 -13.12
C GLU A 41 19.20 -22.56 -12.72
N LEU A 42 18.96 -23.77 -13.27
CA LEU A 42 17.70 -24.52 -13.12
C LEU A 42 17.90 -25.99 -12.73
N GLY A 43 19.15 -26.46 -12.61
CA GLY A 43 19.43 -27.84 -12.20
C GLY A 43 19.10 -28.08 -10.74
N LEU A 44 18.98 -29.35 -10.34
CA LEU A 44 18.62 -29.74 -8.98
C LEU A 44 19.72 -29.48 -7.93
N ASP A 45 20.94 -29.17 -8.39
CA ASP A 45 22.11 -28.95 -7.54
C ASP A 45 22.21 -27.51 -7.03
N TYR A 46 21.10 -26.77 -7.05
CA TYR A 46 21.06 -25.45 -6.44
C TYR A 46 21.18 -25.64 -4.92
N GLY A 47 22.23 -25.03 -4.34
CA GLY A 47 22.38 -24.95 -2.89
C GLY A 47 21.18 -24.28 -2.22
N PRO A 48 21.19 -24.12 -0.88
CA PRO A 48 20.12 -23.41 -0.18
C PRO A 48 19.85 -22.05 -0.84
N PRO A 49 18.58 -21.65 -1.08
CA PRO A 49 18.25 -20.48 -1.86
C PRO A 49 19.07 -19.26 -1.45
N GLN A 50 19.74 -18.64 -2.41
CA GLN A 50 20.58 -17.47 -2.17
C GLN A 50 20.00 -16.24 -2.85
N ALA A 51 19.99 -15.11 -2.16
CA ALA A 51 19.54 -13.83 -2.69
C ALA A 51 20.65 -12.80 -2.52
N GLN A 52 21.01 -12.11 -3.60
CA GLN A 52 21.93 -10.98 -3.55
C GLN A 52 21.14 -9.69 -3.65
N LEU A 53 21.11 -8.92 -2.57
CA LEU A 53 20.56 -7.56 -2.58
C LEU A 53 21.71 -6.59 -2.42
N SER A 54 21.97 -5.81 -3.48
CA SER A 54 23.18 -5.01 -3.66
C SER A 54 24.46 -5.85 -3.48
N ASP A 55 25.20 -5.62 -2.40
CA ASP A 55 26.47 -6.29 -2.08
C ASP A 55 26.31 -7.32 -0.94
N ALA A 56 25.09 -7.48 -0.42
CA ALA A 56 24.78 -8.42 0.66
C ALA A 56 24.20 -9.71 0.09
N LYS A 57 24.84 -10.84 0.42
CA LYS A 57 24.42 -12.18 0.03
C LYS A 57 23.69 -12.85 1.19
N PHE A 58 22.47 -13.29 0.95
CA PHE A 58 21.60 -13.96 1.91
C PHE A 58 21.41 -15.41 1.49
N VAL A 59 21.38 -16.31 2.47
CA VAL A 59 21.12 -17.73 2.30
C VAL A 59 19.90 -18.09 3.15
N PHE A 60 18.96 -18.83 2.57
CA PHE A 60 17.80 -19.34 3.30
C PHE A 60 18.18 -20.59 4.09
N GLN A 61 18.17 -20.50 5.42
CA GLN A 61 18.50 -21.58 6.35
C GLN A 61 17.52 -21.55 7.53
N ASP A 62 17.03 -22.72 7.97
CA ASP A 62 16.10 -22.88 9.09
C ASP A 62 14.82 -22.03 9.00
N GLY A 63 14.29 -21.87 7.78
CA GLY A 63 13.06 -21.09 7.54
C GLY A 63 13.26 -19.56 7.55
N LYS A 64 14.50 -19.07 7.61
CA LYS A 64 14.84 -17.64 7.66
C LYS A 64 15.96 -17.29 6.69
N TRP A 65 15.94 -16.06 6.17
CA TRP A 65 17.05 -15.52 5.39
C TRP A 65 18.16 -15.05 6.33
N GLN A 66 19.35 -15.64 6.20
CA GLN A 66 20.55 -15.33 6.99
C GLN A 66 21.63 -14.73 6.08
N GLY A 67 22.40 -13.76 6.55
CA GLY A 67 23.51 -13.20 5.76
C GLY A 67 24.69 -14.18 5.73
N GLU A 68 25.28 -14.42 4.56
CA GLU A 68 26.39 -15.37 4.34
C GLU A 68 27.71 -14.94 4.98
N SER A 69 27.83 -13.68 5.36
CA SER A 69 28.98 -13.17 6.12
C SER A 69 28.71 -13.40 7.60
N GLY A 70 29.60 -14.13 8.29
CA GLY A 70 29.50 -14.61 9.69
C GLY A 70 29.45 -13.53 10.77
N LEU A 71 28.78 -12.43 10.49
CA LEU A 71 28.47 -11.36 11.40
C LEU A 71 26.98 -11.08 11.21
N SER A 72 26.22 -11.21 12.30
CA SER A 72 24.80 -10.85 12.39
C SER A 72 24.56 -9.48 11.74
N HIS A 73 24.19 -9.48 10.47
CA HIS A 73 24.12 -8.29 9.64
C HIS A 73 22.78 -8.32 8.92
N ARG A 74 21.76 -8.04 9.72
CA ARG A 74 20.73 -7.05 9.45
C ARG A 74 21.01 -6.25 8.14
N PRO A 75 20.10 -6.26 7.14
CA PRO A 75 20.31 -5.67 5.81
C PRO A 75 20.99 -4.30 5.83
N PRO A 76 21.75 -3.89 4.79
CA PRO A 76 22.47 -2.60 4.76
C PRO A 76 21.59 -1.38 5.04
N LEU A 77 20.32 -1.39 4.61
CA LEU A 77 19.33 -0.36 4.97
C LEU A 77 18.99 -0.32 6.45
N LEU A 78 19.11 -1.45 7.13
CA LEU A 78 18.85 -1.61 8.55
C LEU A 78 20.12 -1.44 9.41
N LYS A 79 21.33 -1.34 8.83
CA LYS A 79 22.60 -1.07 9.52
C LYS A 79 22.89 0.42 9.74
N LEU A 80 22.23 1.30 8.98
CA LEU A 80 22.35 2.76 9.15
C LEU A 80 21.67 3.26 10.44
N PHE A 81 20.81 2.45 11.05
CA PHE A 81 20.15 2.76 12.31
C PHE A 81 20.68 1.79 13.38
N SER A 82 21.16 2.34 14.49
CA SER A 82 21.53 1.52 15.66
C SER A 82 20.39 0.55 15.98
N SER A 83 20.72 -0.65 16.49
CA SER A 83 19.69 -1.58 16.97
C SER A 83 18.80 -0.95 18.06
N HIS A 84 19.23 0.16 18.66
CA HIS A 84 18.40 0.98 19.52
C HIS A 84 17.45 1.90 18.75
N ASP A 85 17.96 2.61 17.73
CA ASP A 85 17.23 3.62 16.96
C ASP A 85 16.08 3.03 16.16
N TRP A 86 16.25 1.83 15.58
CA TRP A 86 15.14 1.18 14.87
C TRP A 86 14.03 0.75 15.84
N GLU A 87 14.39 0.33 17.04
CA GLU A 87 13.41 -0.18 18.00
C GLU A 87 12.61 1.00 18.58
N GLN A 88 13.27 2.13 18.79
CA GLN A 88 12.62 3.40 19.09
C GLN A 88 11.73 3.87 17.93
N SER A 89 12.24 3.88 16.69
CA SER A 89 11.47 4.27 15.51
C SER A 89 10.24 3.38 15.29
N CYS A 90 10.38 2.05 15.44
CA CYS A 90 9.24 1.14 15.39
C CYS A 90 8.25 1.37 16.55
N LYS A 91 8.71 1.73 17.74
CA LYS A 91 7.83 2.09 18.87
C LYS A 91 7.06 3.39 18.59
N VAL A 92 7.72 4.40 18.03
CA VAL A 92 7.07 5.67 17.63
C VAL A 92 6.05 5.41 16.53
N MET A 93 6.43 4.71 15.46
CA MET A 93 5.55 4.37 14.35
C MET A 93 4.34 3.54 14.81
N LYS A 94 4.51 2.62 15.77
CA LYS A 94 3.39 1.87 16.37
C LYS A 94 2.43 2.78 17.14
N LYS A 95 2.95 3.77 17.87
CA LYS A 95 2.11 4.75 18.60
C LYS A 95 1.34 5.64 17.63
N GLU A 96 2.00 6.15 16.59
CA GLU A 96 1.34 6.96 15.55
C GLU A 96 0.27 6.16 14.81
N ASN A 97 0.57 4.91 14.43
CA ASN A 97 -0.41 4.06 13.76
C ASN A 97 -1.61 3.76 14.68
N LYS A 98 -1.38 3.55 15.98
CA LYS A 98 -2.47 3.41 16.95
C LYS A 98 -3.33 4.67 17.04
N ALA A 99 -2.72 5.85 17.11
CA ALA A 99 -3.46 7.12 17.14
C ALA A 99 -4.29 7.32 15.85
N LEU A 100 -3.71 7.01 14.68
CA LEU A 100 -4.42 7.07 13.39
C LEU A 100 -5.58 6.08 13.33
N LEU A 101 -5.45 4.88 13.91
CA LEU A 101 -6.53 3.91 13.99
C LEU A 101 -7.68 4.40 14.89
N GLU A 102 -7.35 5.03 16.01
CA GLU A 102 -8.35 5.63 16.92
C GLU A 102 -9.10 6.78 16.23
N GLU A 103 -8.38 7.68 15.54
CA GLU A 103 -8.99 8.75 14.75
C GLU A 103 -9.89 8.18 13.63
N ASN A 104 -9.41 7.15 12.92
CA ASN A 104 -10.19 6.52 11.86
C ASN A 104 -11.50 5.91 12.38
N ASN A 105 -11.46 5.26 13.56
CA ASN A 105 -12.65 4.72 14.21
C ASN A 105 -13.60 5.83 14.66
N TYR A 106 -13.07 6.92 15.23
CA TYR A 106 -13.87 8.07 15.61
C TYR A 106 -14.59 8.69 14.40
N LEU A 107 -13.88 8.88 13.28
CA LEU A 107 -14.46 9.41 12.04
C LEU A 107 -15.55 8.49 11.47
N LYS A 108 -15.37 7.16 11.55
CA LYS A 108 -16.40 6.20 11.14
C LYS A 108 -17.67 6.33 11.98
N LEU A 109 -17.55 6.42 13.30
CA LEU A 109 -18.68 6.61 14.19
C LEU A 109 -19.40 7.95 13.94
N GLN A 110 -18.65 9.03 13.67
CA GLN A 110 -19.24 10.31 13.29
C GLN A 110 -20.04 10.21 11.98
N LEU A 111 -19.50 9.52 10.99
CA LEU A 111 -20.19 9.30 9.72
C LEU A 111 -21.48 8.49 9.92
N GLU A 112 -21.43 7.42 10.71
CA GLU A 112 -22.60 6.58 11.02
C GLU A 112 -23.72 7.39 11.67
N LEU A 113 -23.39 8.18 12.71
CA LEU A 113 -24.35 9.07 13.35
C LEU A 113 -24.96 10.10 12.38
N LEU A 114 -24.13 10.70 11.52
CA LEU A 114 -24.61 11.66 10.52
C LEU A 114 -25.55 11.00 9.51
N MET A 115 -25.26 9.76 9.10
CA MET A 115 -26.14 8.99 8.22
C MET A 115 -27.46 8.63 8.90
N ASP A 116 -27.45 8.26 10.18
CA ASP A 116 -28.66 7.99 10.95
C ASP A 116 -29.53 9.25 11.08
N MET A 117 -28.94 10.40 11.39
CA MET A 117 -29.68 11.67 11.44
C MET A 117 -30.26 12.06 10.07
N LEU A 118 -29.50 11.85 8.99
CA LEU A 118 -29.96 12.15 7.64
C LEU A 118 -31.12 11.23 7.23
N THR A 119 -31.01 9.93 7.52
CA THR A 119 -32.08 8.98 7.22
C THR A 119 -33.34 9.26 8.04
N GLU A 120 -33.20 9.60 9.32
CA GLU A 120 -34.33 9.97 10.17
C GLU A 120 -35.03 11.26 9.68
N THR A 121 -34.26 12.31 9.36
CA THR A 121 -34.83 13.57 8.85
C THR A 121 -35.53 13.37 7.51
N THR A 122 -34.95 12.55 6.62
CA THR A 122 -35.55 12.20 5.33
C THR A 122 -36.85 11.41 5.52
N ALA A 123 -36.87 10.43 6.43
CA ALA A 123 -38.09 9.67 6.75
C ALA A 123 -39.20 10.58 7.32
N ARG A 124 -38.85 11.47 8.26
CA ARG A 124 -39.78 12.46 8.83
C ARG A 124 -40.36 13.39 7.76
N LEU A 125 -39.54 13.84 6.81
CA LEU A 125 -39.99 14.66 5.68
C LEU A 125 -40.96 13.90 4.77
N HIS A 126 -40.60 12.67 4.37
CA HIS A 126 -41.49 11.85 3.53
C HIS A 126 -42.86 11.62 4.19
N ILE A 127 -42.88 11.34 5.49
CA ILE A 127 -44.13 11.18 6.24
C ILE A 127 -44.93 12.49 6.22
N LYS A 128 -44.30 13.63 6.53
CA LYS A 128 -44.96 14.95 6.51
C LYS A 128 -45.52 15.32 5.13
N LEU A 129 -44.76 15.08 4.06
CA LEU A 129 -45.18 15.31 2.67
C LEU A 129 -46.35 14.41 2.29
N GLY A 130 -46.30 13.12 2.66
CA GLY A 130 -47.41 12.18 2.46
C GLY A 130 -48.68 12.63 3.18
N PHE A 131 -48.59 13.03 4.44
CA PHE A 131 -49.73 13.58 5.18
C PHE A 131 -50.28 14.87 4.56
N LYS A 132 -49.42 15.79 4.12
CA LYS A 132 -49.84 17.02 3.44
C LYS A 132 -50.62 16.71 2.16
N ASN A 133 -50.13 15.77 1.35
CA ASN A 133 -50.80 15.36 0.11
C ASN A 133 -52.17 14.73 0.38
N ILE A 134 -52.28 13.87 1.41
CA ILE A 134 -53.56 13.27 1.82
C ILE A 134 -54.54 14.36 2.29
N LEU A 135 -54.07 15.33 3.08
CA LEU A 135 -54.90 16.44 3.55
C LEU A 135 -55.37 17.34 2.40
N GLU A 136 -54.51 17.65 1.43
CA GLU A 136 -54.93 18.41 0.24
C GLU A 136 -55.96 17.64 -0.59
N LEU A 137 -55.76 16.34 -0.82
CA LEU A 137 -56.77 15.51 -1.47
C LEU A 137 -58.08 15.46 -0.67
N ARG A 138 -58.04 15.43 0.66
CA ARG A 138 -59.27 15.46 1.49
C ARG A 138 -60.04 16.77 1.33
N ILE A 139 -59.33 17.90 1.17
CA ILE A 139 -59.94 19.23 1.02
C ILE A 139 -60.48 19.44 -0.39
N THR A 140 -59.81 18.94 -1.43
CA THR A 140 -60.25 19.12 -2.82
C THR A 140 -61.43 18.23 -3.21
N PHE A 141 -61.69 17.15 -2.47
CA PHE A 141 -62.78 16.20 -2.70
C PHE A 141 -64.00 16.37 -1.78
N ASN A 142 -64.01 17.36 -0.88
CA ASN A 142 -65.15 17.76 -0.03
C ASN A 142 -65.65 19.13 -0.44
#